data_AF-A0A538K801-F1
#
_entry.id   AF-A0A538K801-F1
#
_cell.length_a   1.000
_cell.length_b   1.000
_cell.length_c   1.000
_cell.angle_alpha   90.00
_cell.angle_beta   90.00
_cell.angle_gamma   90.00
#
_symmetry.space_group_name_H-M   'P 1'
#
loop_
_entity.id
_entity.type
_entity.pdbx_description
1 polymer ?
#
loop_
_entity_poly.entity_id
_entity_poly.type
_entity_poly.pdbx_seq_one_letter_code
_entity_poly.pdbx_strand_id
1 'polypeptide(L)'
;MDSERQRDGHRILQLFKPYHFRLTAVLLLIVVSAGISMLNPFLLRDVLNEGILKHDTKLLTELVLAMIVIAVATSASSVWQTYISNSIGQRVMHDLRAAVYRRLQRMSLAFFTRTRTGEVQSRIANDIGGLEGVVTNTATSIAQNATTVIAAVVAMCILDWQLAVISLAFVPLFVWLTRRVGKVRRKITTEQQRRLADMSSLVAESLSV
;
A
#
# COMPACT_ATOMS: atom_id res chain seq x y z
N MET A 1 -16.01 9.41 21.01
CA MET A 1 -15.89 8.75 19.68
C MET A 1 -14.48 8.22 19.36
N ASP A 2 -13.44 8.54 20.15
CA ASP A 2 -12.05 8.11 19.83
C ASP A 2 -11.58 6.82 20.54
N SER A 3 -12.21 6.42 21.66
CA SER A 3 -11.83 5.23 22.43
C SER A 3 -12.34 3.90 21.84
N GLU A 4 -13.43 3.91 21.06
CA GLU A 4 -13.93 2.70 20.38
C GLU A 4 -13.09 2.32 19.16
N ARG A 5 -12.60 3.30 18.38
CA ARG A 5 -11.69 3.07 17.24
C ARG A 5 -10.36 2.43 17.64
N GLN A 6 -9.83 2.77 18.82
CA GLN A 6 -8.58 2.19 19.34
C GLN A 6 -8.74 0.72 19.76
N ARG A 7 -9.91 0.31 20.28
CA ARG A 7 -10.20 -1.07 20.67
C ARG A 7 -10.36 -1.99 19.45
N ASP A 8 -10.90 -1.48 18.36
CA ASP A 8 -11.04 -2.23 17.11
C ASP A 8 -9.69 -2.46 16.42
N GLY A 9 -8.81 -1.46 16.40
CA GLY A 9 -7.46 -1.60 15.85
C GLY A 9 -6.64 -2.71 16.51
N HIS A 10 -6.72 -2.84 17.84
CA HIS A 10 -5.98 -3.87 18.58
C HIS A 10 -6.53 -5.30 18.34
N ARG A 11 -7.84 -5.45 18.13
CA ARG A 11 -8.47 -6.72 17.73
C ARG A 11 -8.13 -7.13 16.30
N ILE A 12 -8.07 -6.17 15.39
CA ILE A 12 -7.63 -6.40 14.00
C ILE A 12 -6.16 -6.83 14.01
N LEU A 13 -5.29 -6.14 14.75
CA LEU A 13 -3.87 -6.49 14.93
C LEU A 13 -3.66 -7.89 15.55
N GLN A 14 -4.51 -8.33 16.48
CA GLN A 14 -4.44 -9.68 17.05
C GLN A 14 -4.77 -10.79 16.04
N LEU A 15 -5.56 -10.51 14.99
CA LEU A 15 -5.82 -11.45 13.91
C LEU A 15 -4.56 -11.75 13.07
N PHE A 16 -3.58 -10.85 13.08
CA PHE A 16 -2.32 -10.94 12.33
C PHE A 16 -1.16 -11.53 13.13
N LYS A 17 -1.36 -11.79 14.43
CA LYS A 17 -0.38 -12.47 15.28
C LYS A 17 0.18 -13.77 14.69
N PRO A 18 -0.60 -14.65 14.02
CA PRO A 18 -0.02 -15.85 13.39
C PRO A 18 0.77 -15.59 12.10
N TYR A 19 0.71 -14.38 11.52
CA TYR A 19 1.34 -14.02 10.24
C TYR A 19 2.59 -13.15 10.38
N HIS A 20 3.01 -12.82 11.60
CA HIS A 20 4.14 -11.90 11.87
C HIS A 20 5.45 -12.32 11.19
N PHE A 21 5.81 -13.61 11.17
CA PHE A 21 7.02 -14.11 10.49
C PHE A 21 7.05 -13.82 8.99
N ARG A 22 5.89 -13.84 8.33
CA ARG A 22 5.81 -13.57 6.89
C ARG A 22 5.80 -12.06 6.61
N LEU A 23 5.16 -11.29 7.48
CA LEU A 23 5.19 -9.83 7.41
C LEU A 23 6.60 -9.27 7.66
N THR A 24 7.36 -9.83 8.61
CA THR A 24 8.76 -9.45 8.84
C THR A 24 9.64 -9.83 7.65
N ALA A 25 9.42 -10.98 7.01
CA ALA A 25 10.13 -11.35 5.79
C ALA A 25 9.87 -10.36 4.65
N VAL A 26 8.62 -9.92 4.43
CA VAL A 26 8.30 -8.88 3.44
C VAL A 26 8.97 -7.55 3.80
N LEU A 27 8.91 -7.14 5.08
CA LEU A 27 9.55 -5.91 5.54
C LEU A 27 11.07 -5.93 5.31
N LEU A 28 11.74 -7.03 5.61
CA LEU A 28 13.16 -7.21 5.33
C LEU A 28 13.45 -7.11 3.84
N LEU A 29 12.62 -7.75 3.00
CA LEU A 29 12.80 -7.72 1.55
C LEU A 29 12.61 -6.30 0.99
N ILE A 30 11.67 -5.52 1.54
CA ILE A 30 11.49 -4.09 1.22
C ILE A 30 12.76 -3.30 1.53
N VAL A 31 13.33 -3.47 2.72
CA VAL A 31 14.55 -2.76 3.15
C VAL A 31 15.74 -3.13 2.26
N VAL A 32 15.94 -4.42 1.97
CA VAL A 32 17.02 -4.89 1.09
C VAL A 32 16.86 -4.32 -0.32
N SER A 33 15.65 -4.38 -0.89
CA SER A 33 15.40 -3.82 -2.22
C SER A 33 15.58 -2.30 -2.28
N ALA A 34 15.23 -1.58 -1.22
CA ALA A 34 15.50 -0.15 -1.12
C ALA A 34 17.01 0.16 -1.07
N GLY A 35 17.80 -0.67 -0.39
CA GLY A 35 19.26 -0.54 -0.42
C GLY A 35 19.85 -0.78 -1.81
N ILE A 36 19.34 -1.78 -2.54
CA ILE A 36 19.77 -2.05 -3.92
C ILE A 36 19.39 -0.88 -4.84
N SER A 37 18.18 -0.34 -4.70
CA SER A 37 17.72 0.75 -5.57
C SER A 37 18.47 2.06 -5.34
N MET A 38 19.05 2.28 -4.14
CA MET A 38 19.94 3.41 -3.87
C MET A 38 21.21 3.40 -4.72
N LEU A 39 21.65 2.26 -5.27
CA LEU A 39 22.85 2.21 -6.12
C LEU A 39 22.67 2.93 -7.46
N ASN A 40 21.43 2.99 -7.97
CA ASN A 40 21.12 3.59 -9.27
C ASN A 40 21.57 5.06 -9.40
N PRO A 41 21.23 5.99 -8.47
CA PRO A 41 21.68 7.38 -8.57
C PRO A 41 23.21 7.54 -8.46
N PHE A 42 23.92 6.67 -7.73
CA PHE A 42 25.39 6.70 -7.70
C PHE A 42 25.98 6.27 -9.04
N LEU A 43 25.49 5.18 -9.62
CA LEU A 43 25.90 4.73 -10.94
C LEU A 43 25.62 5.78 -12.01
N LEU A 44 24.47 6.44 -11.95
CA LEU A 44 24.15 7.53 -12.87
C LEU A 44 25.13 8.70 -12.72
N ARG A 45 25.50 9.07 -11.48
CA ARG A 45 26.53 10.08 -11.22
C ARG A 45 27.87 9.68 -11.83
N ASP A 46 28.29 8.43 -11.65
CA ASP A 46 29.59 7.95 -12.14
C ASP A 46 29.60 7.80 -13.67
N VAL A 47 28.48 7.40 -14.27
CA VAL A 47 28.30 7.40 -15.74
C VAL A 47 28.49 8.80 -16.31
N LEU A 48 27.88 9.81 -15.68
CA LEU A 48 27.98 11.20 -16.15
C LEU A 48 29.38 11.77 -15.93
N ASN A 49 29.92 11.64 -14.71
CA ASN A 49 31.16 12.31 -14.31
C ASN A 49 32.44 11.58 -14.76
N GLU A 50 32.42 10.24 -14.77
CA GLU A 50 33.60 9.42 -15.07
C GLU A 50 33.51 8.75 -16.42
N GLY A 51 32.34 8.26 -16.83
CA GLY A 51 32.15 7.65 -18.15
C GLY A 51 32.18 8.70 -19.27
N ILE A 52 31.18 9.59 -19.29
CA ILE A 52 30.96 10.53 -20.39
C ILE A 52 31.98 11.67 -20.35
N LEU A 53 32.18 12.33 -19.19
CA LEU A 53 33.08 13.48 -19.10
C LEU A 53 34.54 13.11 -19.40
N LYS A 54 35.03 11.95 -18.93
CA LYS A 54 36.42 11.50 -19.14
C LYS A 54 36.61 10.65 -20.41
N HIS A 55 35.54 10.42 -21.19
CA HIS A 55 35.56 9.62 -22.42
C HIS A 55 36.07 8.16 -22.24
N ASP A 56 35.92 7.58 -21.05
CA ASP A 56 36.30 6.18 -20.80
C ASP A 56 35.16 5.23 -21.20
N THR A 57 35.25 4.70 -22.42
CA THR A 57 34.24 3.81 -23.00
C THR A 57 34.18 2.44 -22.31
N LYS A 58 35.27 1.99 -21.67
CA LYS A 58 35.28 0.72 -20.94
C LYS A 58 34.53 0.85 -19.62
N LEU A 59 34.87 1.88 -18.83
CA LEU A 59 34.18 2.18 -17.57
C LEU A 59 32.69 2.46 -17.83
N LEU A 60 32.37 3.21 -18.88
CA LEU A 60 30.99 3.47 -19.27
C LEU A 60 30.21 2.18 -19.55
N THR A 61 30.80 1.23 -20.30
CA THR A 61 30.14 -0.04 -20.61
C THR A 61 29.91 -0.88 -19.36
N GLU A 62 30.89 -0.92 -18.45
CA GLU A 62 30.79 -1.63 -17.17
C GLU A 62 29.68 -1.04 -16.28
N LEU A 63 29.64 0.29 -16.15
CA LEU A 63 28.62 0.98 -15.36
C LEU A 63 27.21 0.78 -15.94
N VAL A 64 27.05 0.87 -17.27
CA VAL A 64 25.77 0.62 -17.93
C VAL A 64 25.34 -0.84 -17.74
N LEU A 65 26.26 -1.80 -17.84
CA LEU A 65 25.97 -3.21 -17.61
C LEU A 65 25.57 -3.45 -16.14
N ALA A 66 26.24 -2.81 -15.18
CA ALA A 66 25.87 -2.85 -13.77
C ALA A 66 24.46 -2.27 -13.54
N MET A 67 24.10 -1.17 -14.20
CA MET A 67 22.75 -0.59 -14.14
C MET A 67 21.69 -1.57 -14.67
N ILE A 68 21.97 -2.28 -15.77
CA ILE A 68 21.06 -3.30 -16.32
C ILE A 68 20.88 -4.43 -15.31
N VAL A 69 21.96 -4.95 -14.72
CA VAL A 69 21.89 -6.01 -13.71
C VAL A 69 21.08 -5.57 -12.49
N ILE A 70 21.30 -4.35 -11.99
CA ILE A 70 20.55 -3.79 -10.86
C ILE A 70 19.09 -3.58 -11.22
N ALA A 71 18.77 -3.15 -12.43
CA ALA A 71 17.39 -3.00 -12.89
C ALA A 71 16.66 -4.35 -12.93
N VAL A 72 17.31 -5.40 -13.43
CA VAL A 72 16.78 -6.77 -13.44
C VAL A 72 16.61 -7.28 -12.00
N ALA A 73 17.61 -7.11 -11.14
CA ALA A 73 17.56 -7.54 -9.74
C ALA A 73 16.45 -6.83 -8.95
N THR A 74 16.27 -5.52 -9.16
CA THR A 74 15.20 -4.73 -8.53
C THR A 74 13.83 -5.17 -9.03
N SER A 75 13.69 -5.41 -10.34
CA SER A 75 12.43 -5.89 -10.93
C SER A 75 12.07 -7.29 -10.43
N ALA A 76 13.03 -8.22 -10.40
CA ALA A 76 12.84 -9.57 -9.86
C ALA A 76 12.47 -9.52 -8.37
N SER A 77 13.14 -8.68 -7.59
CA SER A 77 12.81 -8.48 -6.17
C SER A 77 11.39 -7.95 -6.01
N SER A 78 10.95 -6.98 -6.84
CA SER A 78 9.59 -6.44 -6.82
C SER A 78 8.54 -7.51 -7.12
N VAL A 79 8.78 -8.36 -8.12
CA VAL A 79 7.89 -9.50 -8.43
C VAL A 79 7.81 -10.45 -7.24
N TRP A 80 8.95 -10.77 -6.62
CA TRP A 80 9.00 -11.65 -5.46
C TRP A 80 8.28 -11.07 -4.24
N GLN A 81 8.46 -9.78 -3.95
CA GLN A 81 7.71 -9.06 -2.91
C GLN A 81 6.21 -9.14 -3.16
N THR A 82 5.79 -8.87 -4.40
CA THR A 82 4.38 -8.89 -4.79
C THR A 82 3.79 -10.29 -4.61
N TYR A 83 4.52 -11.33 -5.03
CA TYR A 83 4.10 -12.72 -4.89
C TYR A 83 3.93 -13.12 -3.42
N ILE A 84 4.92 -12.81 -2.57
CA ILE A 84 4.86 -13.12 -1.13
C ILE A 84 3.70 -12.35 -0.48
N SER A 85 3.59 -11.05 -0.76
CA SER A 85 2.52 -10.21 -0.22
C SER A 85 1.15 -10.77 -0.57
N ASN A 86 0.89 -11.01 -1.86
CA ASN A 86 -0.39 -11.59 -2.32
C ASN A 86 -0.66 -12.96 -1.70
N SER A 87 0.36 -13.81 -1.59
CA SER A 87 0.24 -15.13 -0.96
C SER A 87 -0.13 -15.03 0.53
N ILE A 88 0.34 -14.00 1.25
CA ILE A 88 -0.04 -13.75 2.64
C ILE A 88 -1.50 -13.30 2.70
N GLY A 89 -1.89 -12.32 1.88
CA GLY A 89 -3.26 -11.79 1.85
C GLY A 89 -4.30 -12.87 1.58
N GLN A 90 -4.04 -13.72 0.59
CA GLN A 90 -4.93 -14.82 0.23
C GLN A 90 -5.05 -15.89 1.34
N ARG A 91 -3.99 -16.15 2.11
CA ARG A 91 -4.06 -17.10 3.25
C ARG A 91 -4.83 -16.51 4.42
N VAL A 92 -4.59 -15.24 4.76
CA VAL A 92 -5.38 -14.52 5.78
C VAL A 92 -6.85 -14.53 5.41
N MET A 93 -7.16 -14.26 4.14
CA MET A 93 -8.50 -14.28 3.59
C MET A 93 -9.17 -15.64 3.74
N HIS A 94 -8.46 -16.71 3.37
CA HIS A 94 -8.93 -18.08 3.50
C HIS A 94 -9.26 -18.43 4.96
N ASP A 95 -8.36 -18.11 5.89
CA ASP A 95 -8.56 -18.38 7.32
C ASP A 95 -9.76 -17.62 7.89
N LEU A 96 -9.93 -16.35 7.50
CA LEU A 96 -11.04 -15.52 7.94
C LEU A 96 -12.38 -16.05 7.39
N ARG A 97 -12.44 -16.39 6.09
CA ARG A 97 -13.63 -17.04 5.49
C ARG A 97 -13.95 -18.35 6.19
N ALA A 98 -12.96 -19.19 6.44
CA ALA A 98 -13.14 -20.47 7.13
C ALA A 98 -13.62 -20.29 8.59
N ALA A 99 -13.11 -19.29 9.31
CA ALA A 99 -13.54 -18.98 10.67
C ALA A 99 -14.99 -18.47 10.73
N VAL A 100 -15.37 -17.58 9.80
CA VAL A 100 -16.75 -17.07 9.71
C VAL A 100 -17.70 -18.19 9.33
N TYR A 101 -17.34 -19.04 8.38
CA TYR A 101 -18.16 -20.17 7.96
C TYR A 101 -18.41 -21.17 9.11
N ARG A 102 -17.35 -21.54 9.86
CA ARG A 102 -17.47 -22.38 11.06
C ARG A 102 -18.36 -21.75 12.14
N ARG A 103 -18.34 -20.43 12.28
CA ARG A 103 -19.20 -19.71 13.24
C ARG A 103 -20.67 -19.77 12.80
N LEU A 104 -20.94 -19.54 11.52
CA LEU A 104 -22.30 -19.57 10.96
C LEU A 104 -22.94 -20.94 11.09
N GLN A 105 -22.19 -22.01 10.86
CA GLN A 105 -22.67 -23.39 11.03
C GLN A 105 -23.11 -23.72 12.47
N ARG A 106 -22.64 -22.96 13.47
CA ARG A 106 -22.98 -23.16 14.88
C ARG A 106 -24.03 -22.17 15.41
N MET A 107 -24.57 -21.29 14.57
CA MET A 107 -25.60 -20.34 14.98
C MET A 107 -27.00 -20.96 14.94
N SER A 108 -27.83 -20.56 15.91
CA SER A 108 -29.23 -20.99 15.99
C SER A 108 -30.05 -20.53 14.79
N LEU A 109 -31.07 -21.30 14.42
CA LEU A 109 -32.02 -20.97 13.35
C LEU A 109 -32.68 -19.60 13.52
N ALA A 110 -32.86 -19.12 14.77
CA ALA A 110 -33.38 -17.80 15.10
C ALA A 110 -32.55 -16.61 14.55
N PHE A 111 -31.26 -16.82 14.28
CA PHE A 111 -30.41 -15.82 13.63
C PHE A 111 -30.71 -15.70 12.13
N PHE A 112 -30.98 -16.84 11.48
CA PHE A 112 -31.26 -16.94 10.05
C PHE A 112 -32.68 -16.53 9.69
N THR A 113 -33.63 -16.62 10.62
CA THR A 113 -35.00 -16.11 10.42
C THR A 113 -35.11 -14.60 10.60
N ARG A 114 -34.13 -13.96 11.25
CA ARG A 114 -34.14 -12.53 11.59
C ARG A 114 -33.21 -11.67 10.72
N THR A 115 -32.29 -12.31 9.98
CA THR A 115 -31.29 -11.66 9.12
C THR A 115 -31.44 -12.18 7.69
N ARG A 116 -31.55 -11.30 6.68
CA ARG A 116 -31.64 -11.73 5.26
C ARG A 116 -30.35 -12.46 4.87
N THR A 117 -30.48 -13.64 4.26
CA THR A 117 -29.35 -14.51 3.86
C THR A 117 -28.33 -13.79 2.95
N GLY A 118 -28.78 -12.86 2.11
CA GLY A 118 -27.92 -12.03 1.25
C GLY A 118 -27.04 -11.03 2.01
N GLU A 119 -27.43 -10.62 3.22
CA GLU A 119 -26.64 -9.72 4.05
C GLU A 119 -25.42 -10.45 4.66
N VAL A 120 -25.60 -11.74 5.00
CA VAL A 120 -24.51 -12.60 5.48
C VAL A 120 -23.51 -12.87 4.35
N GLN A 121 -23.97 -13.17 3.13
CA GLN A 121 -23.09 -13.32 1.97
C GLN A 121 -22.34 -12.03 1.64
N SER A 122 -23.02 -10.86 1.68
CA SER A 122 -22.38 -9.57 1.44
C SER A 122 -21.29 -9.25 2.46
N ARG A 123 -21.53 -9.51 3.76
CA ARG A 123 -20.52 -9.32 4.81
C ARG A 123 -19.33 -10.27 4.66
N ILE A 124 -19.55 -11.52 4.23
CA ILE A 124 -18.45 -12.47 3.95
C ILE A 124 -17.64 -12.07 2.71
N ALA A 125 -18.29 -11.58 1.66
CA ALA A 125 -17.60 -11.22 0.42
C ALA A 125 -16.92 -9.85 0.52
N ASN A 126 -17.66 -8.83 0.93
CA ASN A 126 -17.24 -7.43 0.87
C ASN A 126 -16.44 -6.98 2.09
N ASP A 127 -16.87 -7.31 3.32
CA ASP A 127 -16.17 -6.83 4.52
C ASP A 127 -14.85 -7.57 4.71
N ILE A 128 -14.83 -8.89 4.44
CA ILE A 128 -13.61 -9.70 4.48
C ILE A 128 -12.68 -9.28 3.32
N GLY A 129 -13.20 -9.10 2.10
CA GLY A 129 -12.45 -8.59 0.94
C GLY A 129 -11.80 -7.23 1.18
N GLY A 130 -12.52 -6.30 1.82
CA GLY A 130 -11.98 -4.98 2.20
C GLY A 130 -10.81 -5.07 3.18
N LEU A 131 -10.85 -6.01 4.13
CA LEU A 131 -9.75 -6.29 5.07
C LEU A 131 -8.49 -6.80 4.35
N GLU A 132 -8.63 -7.55 3.25
CA GLU A 132 -7.52 -7.98 2.40
C GLU A 132 -6.74 -6.79 1.83
N GLY A 133 -7.45 -5.85 1.22
CA GLY A 133 -6.83 -4.72 0.51
C GLY A 133 -6.12 -3.76 1.47
N VAL A 134 -6.64 -3.59 2.69
CA VAL A 134 -6.01 -2.74 3.70
C VAL A 134 -4.70 -3.35 4.18
N VAL A 135 -4.65 -4.66 4.41
CA VAL A 135 -3.50 -5.27 5.09
C VAL A 135 -2.43 -5.71 4.10
N THR A 136 -2.82 -6.25 2.96
CA THR A 136 -1.87 -6.79 1.99
C THR A 136 -1.31 -5.72 1.06
N ASN A 137 -2.17 -4.79 0.63
CA ASN A 137 -1.76 -3.73 -0.29
C ASN A 137 -1.43 -2.45 0.47
N THR A 138 -2.36 -1.92 1.26
CA THR A 138 -2.17 -0.59 1.85
C THR A 138 -1.01 -0.55 2.85
N ALA A 139 -0.94 -1.49 3.79
CA ALA A 139 0.15 -1.52 4.77
C ALA A 139 1.52 -1.78 4.13
N THR A 140 1.62 -2.74 3.21
CA THR A 140 2.84 -3.04 2.46
C THR A 140 3.29 -1.86 1.62
N SER A 141 2.37 -1.21 0.90
CA SER A 141 2.68 -0.02 0.11
C SER A 141 3.10 1.16 0.97
N ILE A 142 2.52 1.35 2.16
CA ILE A 142 2.97 2.39 3.10
C ILE A 142 4.41 2.10 3.55
N ALA A 143 4.71 0.85 3.94
CA ALA A 143 6.06 0.46 4.35
C ALA A 143 7.07 0.63 3.20
N GLN A 144 6.72 0.20 1.98
CA GLN A 144 7.53 0.40 0.78
C GLN A 144 7.76 1.87 0.50
N ASN A 145 6.71 2.68 0.41
CA ASN A 145 6.83 4.10 0.11
C ASN A 145 7.63 4.85 1.18
N ALA A 146 7.41 4.55 2.46
CA ALA A 146 8.18 5.14 3.55
C ALA A 146 9.67 4.77 3.44
N THR A 147 9.98 3.49 3.19
CA THR A 147 11.36 3.02 3.01
C THR A 147 12.01 3.68 1.79
N THR A 148 11.30 3.76 0.66
CA THR A 148 11.77 4.44 -0.55
C THR A 148 12.05 5.92 -0.31
N VAL A 149 11.17 6.62 0.41
CA VAL A 149 11.39 8.04 0.74
C VAL A 149 12.60 8.21 1.64
N ILE A 150 12.74 7.37 2.69
CA ILE A 150 13.90 7.41 3.59
C ILE A 150 15.18 7.13 2.80
N ALA A 151 15.19 6.07 1.99
CA ALA A 151 16.33 5.70 1.15
C ALA A 151 16.69 6.82 0.16
N ALA A 152 15.71 7.43 -0.50
CA ALA A 152 15.95 8.55 -1.42
C ALA A 152 16.55 9.77 -0.69
N VAL A 153 16.01 10.15 0.47
CA VAL A 153 16.53 11.26 1.27
C VAL A 153 17.97 10.98 1.72
N VAL A 154 18.25 9.77 2.21
CA VAL A 154 19.61 9.36 2.60
C VAL A 154 20.55 9.42 1.40
N ALA A 155 20.15 8.89 0.24
CA ALA A 155 20.97 8.93 -0.97
C ALA A 155 21.26 10.36 -1.43
N MET A 156 20.24 11.24 -1.41
CA MET A 156 20.41 12.66 -1.73
C MET A 156 21.39 13.34 -0.79
N CYS A 157 21.27 13.13 0.52
CA CYS A 157 22.17 13.69 1.52
C CYS A 157 23.62 13.19 1.36
N ILE A 158 23.82 11.93 0.97
CA ILE A 158 25.15 11.37 0.69
C ILE A 158 25.76 11.96 -0.58
N LEU A 159 24.94 12.20 -1.62
CA LEU A 159 25.39 12.76 -2.89
C LEU A 159 25.74 14.25 -2.77
N ASP A 160 24.81 15.06 -2.27
CA ASP A 160 24.98 16.49 -2.05
C ASP A 160 23.93 16.99 -1.05
N TRP A 161 24.37 17.27 0.18
CA TRP A 161 23.47 17.72 1.25
C TRP A 161 22.87 19.11 1.01
N GLN A 162 23.53 19.98 0.22
CA GLN A 162 23.04 21.33 -0.05
C GLN A 162 21.86 21.28 -1.02
N LEU A 163 22.00 20.51 -2.11
CA LEU A 163 20.92 20.26 -3.06
C LEU A 163 19.77 19.47 -2.43
N ALA A 164 20.08 18.54 -1.51
CA ALA A 164 19.07 17.80 -0.76
C ALA A 164 18.20 18.74 0.09
N VAL A 165 18.80 19.67 0.85
CA VAL A 165 18.07 20.63 1.69
C VAL A 165 17.17 21.54 0.83
N ILE A 166 17.68 22.05 -0.28
CA ILE A 166 16.88 22.87 -1.21
C ILE A 166 15.69 22.07 -1.74
N SER A 167 15.91 20.82 -2.15
CA SER A 167 14.85 19.94 -2.65
C SER A 167 13.80 19.63 -1.58
N LEU A 168 14.25 19.32 -0.36
CA LEU A 168 13.39 19.06 0.79
C LEU A 168 12.57 20.29 1.20
N ALA A 169 13.06 21.50 0.98
CA ALA A 169 12.32 22.73 1.26
C ALA A 169 11.05 22.87 0.40
N PHE A 170 10.99 22.25 -0.79
CA PHE A 170 9.79 22.23 -1.63
C PHE A 170 8.75 21.18 -1.19
N VAL A 171 9.16 20.14 -0.46
CA VAL A 171 8.24 19.09 0.03
C VAL A 171 7.05 19.64 0.83
N PRO A 172 7.21 20.53 1.83
CA PRO A 172 6.06 21.06 2.58
C PRO A 172 5.09 21.84 1.69
N LEU A 173 5.57 22.55 0.67
CA LEU A 173 4.72 23.26 -0.30
C LEU A 173 3.85 22.28 -1.08
N PHE A 174 4.43 21.19 -1.61
CA PHE A 174 3.69 20.14 -2.32
C PHE A 174 2.71 19.40 -1.41
N VAL A 175 3.10 19.11 -0.17
CA VAL A 175 2.23 18.47 0.83
C VAL A 175 1.04 19.38 1.15
N TRP A 176 1.27 20.70 1.30
CA TRP A 176 0.21 21.66 1.52
C TRP A 176 -0.77 21.73 0.35
N LEU A 177 -0.27 21.82 -0.89
CA LEU A 177 -1.09 21.88 -2.09
C LEU A 177 -1.93 20.61 -2.25
N THR A 178 -1.30 19.44 -2.10
CA THR A 178 -1.95 18.13 -2.17
C THR A 178 -3.05 18.00 -1.12
N ARG A 179 -2.77 18.42 0.13
CA ARG A 179 -3.78 18.41 1.21
C ARG A 179 -4.96 19.33 0.91
N ARG A 180 -4.72 20.49 0.32
CA ARG A 180 -5.77 21.45 -0.03
C ARG A 180 -6.68 20.87 -1.12
N VAL A 181 -6.11 20.33 -2.18
CA VAL A 181 -6.85 19.64 -3.25
C VAL A 181 -7.64 18.44 -2.70
N GLY A 182 -7.03 17.63 -1.83
CA GLY A 182 -7.68 16.48 -1.21
C GLY A 182 -8.91 16.87 -0.36
N LYS A 183 -8.82 17.96 0.42
CA LYS A 183 -9.97 18.47 1.19
C LYS A 183 -11.13 18.91 0.29
N VAL A 184 -10.82 19.61 -0.80
CA VAL A 184 -11.84 20.06 -1.77
C VAL A 184 -12.49 18.86 -2.45
N ARG A 185 -11.71 17.91 -2.95
CA ARG A 185 -12.23 16.66 -3.55
C ARG A 185 -13.15 15.92 -2.59
N ARG A 186 -12.74 15.75 -1.33
CA ARG A 186 -13.55 15.07 -0.31
C ARG A 186 -14.92 15.74 -0.15
N LYS A 187 -14.96 17.07 -0.08
CA LYS A 187 -16.22 17.83 0.02
C LYS A 187 -17.14 17.55 -1.18
N ILE A 188 -16.60 17.64 -2.39
CA ILE A 188 -17.34 17.40 -3.64
C ILE A 188 -17.86 15.96 -3.70
N THR A 189 -17.04 14.96 -3.35
CA THR A 189 -17.47 13.56 -3.34
C THR A 189 -18.59 13.30 -2.33
N THR A 190 -18.53 13.91 -1.14
CA THR A 190 -19.59 13.79 -0.14
C THR A 190 -20.90 14.44 -0.61
N GLU A 191 -20.85 15.61 -1.24
CA GLU A 191 -22.03 16.26 -1.82
C GLU A 191 -22.64 15.41 -2.96
N GLN A 192 -21.79 14.85 -3.82
CA GLN A 192 -22.22 13.96 -4.91
C GLN A 192 -22.91 12.69 -4.37
N GLN A 193 -22.37 12.08 -3.32
CA GLN A 193 -22.98 10.91 -2.66
C GLN A 193 -24.36 11.23 -2.07
N ARG A 194 -24.53 12.43 -1.47
CA ARG A 194 -25.84 12.87 -0.96
C ARG A 194 -26.86 13.04 -2.09
N ARG A 195 -26.48 13.72 -3.17
CA ARG A 195 -27.35 13.90 -4.34
C ARG A 195 -27.78 12.58 -4.96
N LEU A 196 -26.86 11.61 -5.06
CA LEU A 196 -27.18 10.26 -5.55
C LEU A 196 -28.18 9.54 -4.64
N ALA A 197 -28.01 9.65 -3.31
CA ALA A 197 -28.94 9.06 -2.35
C ALA A 197 -30.35 9.68 -2.47
N ASP A 198 -30.44 11.00 -2.60
CA ASP A 198 -31.71 11.71 -2.78
C ASP A 198 -32.43 11.25 -4.07
N MET A 199 -31.69 11.14 -5.19
CA MET A 199 -32.23 10.64 -6.46
C MET A 199 -32.71 9.19 -6.34
N SER A 200 -31.94 8.32 -5.69
CA SER A 200 -32.35 6.93 -5.46
C SER A 200 -33.62 6.84 -4.61
N SER A 201 -33.77 7.72 -3.61
CA SER A 201 -34.97 7.80 -2.78
C SER A 201 -36.20 8.21 -3.60
N LEU A 202 -36.08 9.26 -4.43
CA LEU A 202 -37.17 9.74 -5.28
C LEU A 202 -37.63 8.68 -6.29
N VAL A 203 -36.69 7.97 -6.92
CA VAL A 203 -37.02 6.87 -7.84
C VAL A 203 -37.75 5.75 -7.10
N ALA A 204 -37.26 5.36 -5.91
CA ALA A 204 -37.91 4.33 -5.10
C ALA A 204 -39.33 4.71 -4.69
N GLU A 205 -39.56 5.97 -4.28
CA GLU A 205 -40.88 6.50 -3.92
C GLU A 205 -41.83 6.52 -5.15
N SER A 206 -41.33 6.93 -6.31
CA SER A 206 -42.13 6.98 -7.56
C SER A 206 -42.53 5.61 -8.12
N LEU A 207 -41.77 4.55 -7.82
CA LEU A 207 -42.06 3.18 -8.23
C LEU A 207 -42.88 2.39 -7.19
N SER A 208 -43.03 2.91 -5.97
CA SER A 208 -43.81 2.26 -4.90
C SER A 208 -45.27 2.71 -4.84
N VAL A 209 -45.71 3.55 -5.79
CA VAL A 209 -47.11 3.94 -6.03
C VAL A 209 -47.64 3.14 -7.21
#